data_AF-A0A661RQT6-F1
#
_entry.id   AF-A0A661RQT6-F1
#
_cell.length_a   1.000
_cell.length_b   1.000
_cell.length_c   1.000
_cell.angle_alpha   90.00
_cell.angle_beta   90.00
_cell.angle_gamma   90.00
#
_symmetry.space_group_name_H-M   'P 1'
#
loop_
_entity.id
_entity.type
_entity.pdbx_description
1 polymer ?
#
loop_
_entity_poly.entity_id
_entity_poly.type
_entity_poly.pdbx_seq_one_letter_code
_entity_poly.pdbx_strand_id
1 'polypeptide(L)'
;GAGTYTTAAQPGFSSYSSTDVALGDLNGDGWPDAFVTNHGLNTVWINTADGTGTYTPTGQSGFGTYSSTAVAFGDIDGDGDLDAFVANTNGQANRVWVNDGTGAFAEMDQDPVTAGMQGLGSSDSTGVALADIDGDGDLDAFVANTNGQANRVWVNDGTGAFTDSGQSLGNSDSTDAALSDIDGDGDLDAFVANTNGQANKVWLNDGSGVFTDSGQSLGNSDSEGVALSDIDGDGDPDAFVTNSNGKSNKLWINDGTGKFAEHSQGLGTSNSMGLALGDVDGDGDLDAFVANMSPNTVWLNQSPVPEITISGGGGVSPGCFITTALENLDAVFRKLSSLF
;
A
#
# COMPACT_ATOMS: atom_id res chain seq x y z
N GLY A 1 -1.99 -5.61 -21.57
CA GLY A 1 -2.92 -6.27 -22.52
C GLY A 1 -4.28 -5.62 -22.42
N ALA A 2 -5.05 -5.47 -23.51
CA ALA A 2 -6.32 -4.73 -23.55
C ALA A 2 -7.45 -5.47 -22.79
N GLY A 3 -7.30 -5.61 -21.47
CA GLY A 3 -8.23 -6.30 -20.58
C GLY A 3 -9.56 -5.57 -20.56
N THR A 4 -10.62 -6.25 -20.97
CA THR A 4 -11.98 -5.80 -20.67
C THR A 4 -12.28 -6.16 -19.23
N TYR A 5 -12.45 -5.16 -18.37
CA TYR A 5 -12.96 -5.37 -17.02
C TYR A 5 -14.37 -5.95 -17.09
N THR A 6 -14.52 -7.20 -16.67
CA THR A 6 -15.82 -7.84 -16.47
C THR A 6 -16.08 -7.95 -14.98
N THR A 7 -17.26 -7.54 -14.54
CA THR A 7 -17.68 -7.78 -13.16
C THR A 7 -17.97 -9.27 -12.97
N ALA A 8 -17.08 -9.98 -12.27
CA ALA A 8 -17.43 -11.25 -11.65
C ALA A 8 -18.24 -10.91 -10.39
N ALA A 9 -19.57 -10.87 -10.51
CA ALA A 9 -20.41 -10.64 -9.35
C ALA A 9 -20.37 -11.88 -8.45
N GLN A 10 -19.53 -11.85 -7.41
CA GLN A 10 -19.56 -12.76 -6.28
C GLN A 10 -20.33 -12.08 -5.14
N PRO A 11 -21.65 -12.26 -5.03
CA PRO A 11 -22.39 -11.78 -3.87
C PRO A 11 -21.93 -12.53 -2.61
N GLY A 12 -21.58 -11.79 -1.56
CA GLY A 12 -21.47 -12.34 -0.20
C GLY A 12 -20.08 -12.50 0.41
N PHE A 13 -19.06 -11.75 -0.03
CA PHE A 13 -17.75 -11.68 0.67
C PHE A 13 -17.88 -11.47 2.18
N SER A 14 -18.92 -10.76 2.61
CA SER A 14 -19.31 -10.68 4.01
C SER A 14 -20.80 -10.36 4.15
N SER A 15 -21.39 -10.83 5.26
CA SER A 15 -22.68 -10.33 5.78
C SER A 15 -22.51 -9.17 6.77
N TYR A 16 -21.26 -8.83 7.10
CA TYR A 16 -20.87 -7.73 7.97
C TYR A 16 -20.39 -6.53 7.13
N SER A 17 -20.17 -5.40 7.79
CA SER A 17 -19.52 -4.25 7.15
C SER A 17 -18.02 -4.54 7.01
N SER A 18 -17.57 -4.81 5.80
CA SER A 18 -16.15 -4.99 5.50
C SER A 18 -15.42 -3.65 5.56
N THR A 19 -14.19 -3.67 6.05
CA THR A 19 -13.38 -2.48 6.33
C THR A 19 -12.13 -2.45 5.47
N ASP A 20 -11.46 -3.59 5.30
CA ASP A 20 -10.26 -3.71 4.47
C ASP A 20 -10.12 -5.12 3.86
N VAL A 21 -9.23 -5.27 2.87
CA VAL A 21 -8.92 -6.56 2.22
C VAL A 21 -7.44 -6.63 1.86
N ALA A 22 -6.80 -7.73 2.25
CA ALA A 22 -5.48 -8.11 1.76
C ALA A 22 -5.60 -9.26 0.76
N LEU A 23 -4.79 -9.22 -0.29
CA LEU A 23 -4.71 -10.27 -1.32
C LEU A 23 -3.32 -10.92 -1.32
N GLY A 24 -3.27 -12.24 -1.43
CA GLY A 24 -2.04 -13.02 -1.40
C GLY A 24 -2.34 -14.48 -1.70
N ASP A 25 -1.35 -15.26 -2.15
CA ASP A 25 -1.52 -16.70 -2.36
C ASP A 25 -1.47 -17.41 -1.00
N LEU A 26 -2.63 -17.71 -0.42
CA LEU A 26 -2.73 -18.21 0.94
C LEU A 26 -2.64 -19.74 1.01
N ASN A 27 -2.78 -20.44 -0.13
CA ASN A 27 -2.79 -21.90 -0.21
C ASN A 27 -1.68 -22.48 -1.12
N GLY A 28 -0.82 -21.64 -1.67
CA GLY A 28 0.30 -22.01 -2.53
C GLY A 28 -0.08 -22.47 -3.94
N ASP A 29 -1.27 -22.11 -4.44
CA ASP A 29 -1.76 -22.52 -5.76
C ASP A 29 -1.36 -21.55 -6.90
N GLY A 30 -0.70 -20.45 -6.55
CA GLY A 30 -0.22 -19.41 -7.45
C GLY A 30 -1.26 -18.36 -7.81
N TRP A 31 -2.44 -18.38 -7.18
CA TRP A 31 -3.49 -17.38 -7.40
C TRP A 31 -3.73 -16.54 -6.14
N PRO A 32 -3.96 -15.22 -6.28
CA PRO A 32 -4.31 -14.40 -5.13
C PRO A 32 -5.65 -14.80 -4.53
N ASP A 33 -5.62 -15.19 -3.26
CA ASP A 33 -6.72 -15.36 -2.32
C ASP A 33 -6.97 -14.05 -1.57
N ALA A 34 -8.01 -14.00 -0.73
CA ALA A 34 -8.39 -12.79 -0.01
C ALA A 34 -8.65 -13.03 1.48
N PHE A 35 -8.13 -12.13 2.31
CA PHE A 35 -8.54 -11.97 3.71
C PHE A 35 -9.27 -10.63 3.86
N VAL A 36 -10.49 -10.67 4.38
CA VAL A 36 -11.37 -9.50 4.52
C VAL A 36 -11.61 -9.22 6.00
N THR A 37 -11.25 -8.03 6.43
CA THR A 37 -11.55 -7.52 7.78
C THR A 37 -12.96 -6.94 7.83
N ASN A 38 -13.60 -7.09 8.98
CA ASN A 38 -14.99 -6.71 9.16
C ASN A 38 -15.26 -6.14 10.56
N HIS A 39 -16.32 -5.35 10.68
CA HIS A 39 -17.01 -5.14 11.96
C HIS A 39 -17.84 -6.38 12.33
N GLY A 40 -17.18 -7.41 12.84
CA GLY A 40 -17.78 -8.72 13.09
C GLY A 40 -16.77 -9.84 12.89
N LEU A 41 -17.17 -10.88 12.16
CA LEU A 41 -16.27 -11.98 11.80
C LEU A 41 -15.46 -11.59 10.56
N ASN A 42 -14.14 -11.68 10.65
CA ASN A 42 -13.28 -11.62 9.47
C ASN A 42 -13.49 -12.88 8.61
N THR A 43 -13.21 -12.80 7.31
CA THR A 43 -13.45 -13.89 6.37
C THR A 43 -12.26 -14.13 5.46
N VAL A 44 -11.98 -15.40 5.17
CA VAL A 44 -10.95 -15.82 4.22
C VAL A 44 -11.63 -16.50 3.03
N TRP A 45 -11.13 -16.18 1.84
CA TRP A 45 -11.70 -16.56 0.56
C TRP A 45 -10.62 -17.07 -0.36
N ILE A 46 -10.76 -18.31 -0.80
CA ILE A 46 -9.81 -18.96 -1.69
C ILE A 46 -10.29 -18.79 -3.14
N ASN A 47 -9.41 -18.31 -3.99
CA ASN A 47 -9.60 -18.21 -5.42
C ASN A 47 -9.78 -19.60 -6.02
N THR A 48 -10.73 -19.78 -6.93
CA THR A 48 -10.95 -21.10 -7.54
C THR A 48 -9.93 -21.46 -8.61
N ALA A 49 -8.95 -20.59 -8.89
CA ALA A 49 -7.86 -20.81 -9.84
C ALA A 49 -8.34 -21.18 -11.27
N ASP A 50 -9.58 -20.83 -11.62
CA ASP A 50 -10.22 -21.16 -12.90
C ASP A 50 -10.17 -20.01 -13.92
N GLY A 51 -9.47 -18.92 -13.58
CA GLY A 51 -9.35 -17.71 -14.38
C GLY A 51 -10.63 -16.88 -14.49
N THR A 52 -11.68 -17.19 -13.71
CA THR A 52 -12.95 -16.46 -13.72
C THR A 52 -13.04 -15.37 -12.65
N GLY A 53 -12.07 -15.30 -11.73
CA GLY A 53 -12.10 -14.39 -10.58
C GLY A 53 -13.16 -14.78 -9.54
N THR A 54 -13.43 -16.08 -9.43
CA THR A 54 -14.38 -16.64 -8.47
C THR A 54 -13.65 -17.03 -7.18
N TYR A 55 -14.29 -16.78 -6.04
CA TYR A 55 -13.76 -17.10 -4.71
C TYR A 55 -14.73 -18.00 -3.94
N THR A 56 -14.18 -18.89 -3.11
CA THR A 56 -14.93 -19.76 -2.21
C THR A 56 -14.58 -19.42 -0.75
N PRO A 57 -15.58 -19.18 0.13
CA PRO A 57 -15.29 -18.90 1.53
C PRO A 57 -14.77 -20.17 2.20
N THR A 58 -13.73 -20.04 3.02
CA THR A 58 -13.20 -21.16 3.80
C THR A 58 -14.16 -21.60 4.92
N GLY A 59 -15.05 -20.71 5.36
CA GLY A 59 -16.02 -20.97 6.43
C GLY A 59 -15.38 -21.16 7.80
N GLN A 60 -14.13 -20.72 7.96
CA GLN A 60 -13.40 -20.81 9.21
C GLN A 60 -14.10 -20.02 10.33
N SER A 61 -14.09 -20.61 11.52
CA SER A 61 -14.68 -20.03 12.72
C SER A 61 -13.61 -19.44 13.62
N GLY A 62 -13.94 -18.38 14.36
CA GLY A 62 -13.03 -17.84 15.36
C GLY A 62 -12.11 -16.74 14.85
N PHE A 63 -12.27 -16.27 13.60
CA PHE A 63 -11.63 -15.10 12.99
C PHE A 63 -12.07 -13.75 13.60
N GLY A 64 -12.04 -13.68 14.93
CA GLY A 64 -12.46 -12.53 15.70
C GLY A 64 -13.97 -12.27 15.71
N THR A 65 -14.46 -11.66 16.79
CA THR A 65 -15.69 -10.85 16.73
C THR A 65 -15.30 -9.38 16.87
N TYR A 66 -14.16 -9.04 16.30
CA TYR A 66 -13.49 -7.78 16.51
C TYR A 66 -14.03 -6.73 15.53
N SER A 67 -13.75 -5.48 15.87
CA SER A 67 -13.97 -4.32 15.03
C SER A 67 -12.68 -4.10 14.26
N SER A 68 -12.39 -5.02 13.33
CA SER A 68 -11.17 -5.01 12.54
C SER A 68 -11.20 -3.87 11.53
N THR A 69 -10.08 -3.19 11.31
CA THR A 69 -10.00 -1.97 10.49
C THR A 69 -9.00 -2.09 9.35
N ALA A 70 -7.90 -2.82 9.53
CA ALA A 70 -6.89 -3.04 8.51
C ALA A 70 -6.25 -4.43 8.66
N VAL A 71 -5.69 -4.94 7.56
CA VAL A 71 -4.91 -6.18 7.54
C VAL A 71 -3.68 -6.04 6.66
N ALA A 72 -2.55 -6.55 7.14
CA ALA A 72 -1.33 -6.71 6.34
C ALA A 72 -0.89 -8.17 6.34
N PHE A 73 -0.41 -8.64 5.19
CA PHE A 73 0.18 -9.98 5.05
C PHE A 73 1.71 -9.94 5.14
N GLY A 74 2.28 -11.03 5.63
CA GLY A 74 3.72 -11.28 5.65
C GLY A 74 4.00 -12.67 6.23
N ASP A 75 5.20 -13.20 5.98
CA ASP A 75 5.71 -14.40 6.67
C ASP A 75 6.17 -13.97 8.07
N ILE A 76 5.26 -14.00 9.04
CA ILE A 76 5.45 -13.36 10.36
C ILE A 76 6.20 -14.28 11.31
N ASP A 77 6.04 -15.60 11.18
CA ASP A 77 6.72 -16.59 12.02
C ASP A 77 7.84 -17.36 11.30
N GLY A 78 8.17 -16.97 10.07
CA GLY A 78 9.31 -17.46 9.31
C GLY A 78 9.14 -18.88 8.76
N ASP A 79 7.91 -19.38 8.68
CA ASP A 79 7.61 -20.72 8.17
C ASP A 79 7.45 -20.77 6.64
N GLY A 80 7.37 -19.60 6.00
CA GLY A 80 7.30 -19.41 4.55
C GLY A 80 5.88 -19.24 4.00
N ASP A 81 4.85 -19.28 4.85
CA ASP A 81 3.46 -19.05 4.48
C ASP A 81 3.04 -17.60 4.80
N LEU A 82 2.03 -17.08 4.08
CA LEU A 82 1.52 -15.72 4.35
C LEU A 82 0.60 -15.72 5.57
N ASP A 83 1.05 -15.07 6.64
CA ASP A 83 0.29 -14.75 7.85
C ASP A 83 -0.40 -13.40 7.74
N ALA A 84 -1.25 -13.07 8.73
CA ALA A 84 -1.99 -11.81 8.76
C ALA A 84 -1.87 -11.08 10.10
N PHE A 85 -1.39 -9.84 10.06
CA PHE A 85 -1.53 -8.88 11.16
C PHE A 85 -2.82 -8.07 10.96
N VAL A 86 -3.70 -8.09 11.95
CA VAL A 86 -5.01 -7.42 11.93
C VAL A 86 -5.05 -6.30 12.96
N ALA A 87 -5.25 -5.08 12.46
CA ALA A 87 -5.54 -3.91 13.27
C ALA A 87 -7.00 -3.90 13.72
N ASN A 88 -7.23 -3.57 14.98
CA ASN A 88 -8.55 -3.52 15.61
C ASN A 88 -8.81 -2.15 16.25
N THR A 89 -10.09 -1.81 16.38
CA THR A 89 -10.55 -0.58 17.04
C THR A 89 -11.54 -0.87 18.17
N ASN A 90 -12.07 0.18 18.80
CA ASN A 90 -12.94 0.14 19.98
C ASN A 90 -12.27 -0.47 21.21
N GLY A 91 -10.98 -0.16 21.42
CA GLY A 91 -10.16 -0.65 22.52
C GLY A 91 -9.86 -2.16 22.45
N GLN A 92 -10.13 -2.80 21.33
CA GLN A 92 -9.75 -4.19 21.08
C GLN A 92 -8.30 -4.23 20.63
N ALA A 93 -7.54 -5.11 21.25
CA ALA A 93 -6.13 -5.30 20.94
C ALA A 93 -5.94 -5.81 19.49
N ASN A 94 -4.83 -5.45 18.83
CA ASN A 94 -4.47 -5.99 17.51
C ASN A 94 -4.12 -7.49 17.61
N ARG A 95 -4.16 -8.22 16.49
CA ARG A 95 -4.00 -9.68 16.45
C ARG A 95 -3.14 -10.15 15.29
N VAL A 96 -2.42 -11.24 15.52
CA VAL A 96 -1.71 -11.99 14.48
C VAL A 96 -2.46 -13.30 14.25
N TRP A 97 -2.65 -13.65 12.99
CA TRP A 97 -3.24 -14.89 12.53
C TRP A 97 -2.20 -15.62 11.70
N VAL A 98 -1.81 -16.80 12.13
CA VAL A 98 -0.82 -17.64 11.46
C VAL A 98 -1.51 -18.59 10.51
N ASN A 99 -1.06 -18.67 9.26
CA ASN A 99 -1.57 -19.55 8.22
C ASN A 99 -0.79 -20.86 8.17
N ASP A 100 -1.45 -22.00 7.97
CA ASP A 100 -0.78 -23.30 7.86
C ASP A 100 -0.36 -23.68 6.42
N GLY A 101 -0.29 -22.70 5.53
CA GLY A 101 -0.01 -22.87 4.10
C GLY A 101 -1.17 -23.42 3.28
N THR A 102 -2.33 -23.68 3.90
CA THR A 102 -3.55 -24.15 3.20
C THR A 102 -4.66 -23.10 3.16
N GLY A 103 -4.34 -21.89 3.64
CA GLY A 103 -5.28 -20.80 3.86
C GLY A 103 -6.09 -20.99 5.14
N ALA A 104 -5.72 -21.92 6.02
CA ALA A 104 -6.33 -22.12 7.33
C ALA A 104 -5.52 -21.37 8.39
N PHE A 105 -6.15 -20.41 9.07
CA PHE A 105 -5.46 -19.59 10.05
C PHE A 105 -5.85 -19.95 11.49
N ALA A 106 -4.90 -19.75 12.39
CA ALA A 106 -5.10 -19.75 13.83
C ALA A 106 -4.65 -18.42 14.43
N GLU A 107 -5.38 -17.92 15.43
CA GLU A 107 -4.90 -16.77 16.22
C GLU A 107 -3.63 -17.18 16.97
N MET A 108 -2.59 -16.36 16.89
CA MET A 108 -1.32 -16.66 17.54
C MET A 108 -1.43 -16.60 19.07
N ASP A 109 -0.99 -17.67 19.74
CA ASP A 109 -0.90 -17.75 21.20
C ASP A 109 0.57 -17.58 21.63
N GLN A 110 0.85 -16.63 22.51
CA GLN A 110 2.23 -16.27 22.89
C GLN A 110 2.59 -16.64 24.34
N ASP A 111 1.87 -17.56 24.99
CA ASP A 111 2.25 -18.05 26.32
C ASP A 111 2.16 -19.58 26.48
N PRO A 112 3.29 -20.31 26.58
CA PRO A 112 3.28 -21.74 26.90
C PRO A 112 2.88 -22.08 28.35
N VAL A 113 2.59 -21.09 29.20
CA VAL A 113 2.27 -21.25 30.63
C VAL A 113 0.89 -20.69 31.03
N THR A 114 0.29 -19.80 30.22
CA THR A 114 -1.07 -19.29 30.44
C THR A 114 -1.81 -19.20 29.12
N ALA A 115 -2.66 -20.18 28.81
CA ALA A 115 -3.49 -20.21 27.59
C ALA A 115 -4.26 -18.89 27.37
N GLY A 116 -3.67 -17.96 26.62
CA GLY A 116 -4.03 -16.56 26.63
C GLY A 116 -3.41 -15.85 25.44
N MET A 117 -4.22 -15.73 24.38
CA MET A 117 -3.92 -15.04 23.13
C MET A 117 -3.24 -13.68 23.36
N GLN A 118 -2.21 -13.37 22.55
CA GLN A 118 -1.52 -12.09 22.67
C GLN A 118 -2.41 -10.95 22.20
N GLY A 119 -2.74 -10.04 23.12
CA GLY A 119 -3.32 -8.76 22.77
C GLY A 119 -2.23 -7.73 22.52
N LEU A 120 -2.09 -7.27 21.28
CA LEU A 120 -1.15 -6.20 20.92
C LEU A 120 -1.79 -4.83 21.15
N GLY A 121 -1.60 -4.32 22.37
CA GLY A 121 -2.06 -2.99 22.79
C GLY A 121 -3.56 -2.90 22.99
N SER A 122 -4.11 -1.70 23.10
CA SER A 122 -5.56 -1.47 23.16
C SER A 122 -5.94 -0.12 22.54
N SER A 123 -5.10 0.36 21.62
CA SER A 123 -5.38 1.57 20.86
C SER A 123 -6.41 1.27 19.78
N ASP A 124 -7.14 2.30 19.36
CA ASP A 124 -7.98 2.30 18.20
C ASP A 124 -7.10 2.39 16.96
N SER A 125 -6.74 1.23 16.42
CA SER A 125 -5.83 1.09 15.28
C SER A 125 -6.61 1.18 13.98
N THR A 126 -6.02 1.77 12.95
CA THR A 126 -6.67 2.07 11.66
C THR A 126 -5.85 1.59 10.47
N GLY A 127 -4.54 1.45 10.61
CA GLY A 127 -3.64 0.96 9.58
C GLY A 127 -2.47 0.16 10.17
N VAL A 128 -1.88 -0.70 9.36
CA VAL A 128 -0.69 -1.48 9.71
C VAL A 128 0.21 -1.63 8.48
N ALA A 129 1.51 -1.43 8.68
CA ALA A 129 2.54 -1.79 7.72
C ALA A 129 3.51 -2.79 8.36
N LEU A 130 3.86 -3.84 7.62
CA LEU A 130 4.84 -4.85 8.03
C LEU A 130 6.13 -4.68 7.23
N ALA A 131 7.27 -4.68 7.92
CA ALA A 131 8.61 -4.66 7.32
C ALA A 131 9.68 -4.99 8.37
N ASP A 132 10.89 -5.31 7.94
CA ASP A 132 12.07 -5.39 8.80
C ASP A 132 12.50 -3.98 9.22
N ILE A 133 12.01 -3.52 10.38
CA ILE A 133 12.15 -2.12 10.83
C ILE A 133 13.46 -1.91 11.58
N ASP A 134 13.97 -2.93 12.28
CA ASP A 134 15.22 -2.84 13.05
C ASP A 134 16.42 -3.57 12.41
N GLY A 135 16.23 -4.15 11.22
CA GLY A 135 17.29 -4.72 10.40
C GLY A 135 17.75 -6.10 10.86
N ASP A 136 16.96 -6.81 11.66
CA ASP A 136 17.28 -8.15 12.16
C ASP A 136 16.85 -9.28 11.21
N GLY A 137 16.04 -8.94 10.19
CA GLY A 137 15.58 -9.83 9.13
C GLY A 137 14.17 -10.38 9.33
N ASP A 138 13.52 -10.05 10.44
CA ASP A 138 12.16 -10.47 10.76
C ASP A 138 11.14 -9.34 10.49
N LEU A 139 9.89 -9.67 10.18
CA LEU A 139 8.87 -8.65 9.94
C LEU A 139 8.35 -8.06 11.24
N ASP A 140 8.60 -6.76 11.44
CA ASP A 140 8.04 -5.90 12.47
C ASP A 140 6.73 -5.24 12.01
N ALA A 141 6.05 -4.54 12.93
CA ALA A 141 4.82 -3.82 12.61
C ALA A 141 4.85 -2.33 13.03
N PHE A 142 4.61 -1.44 12.08
CA PHE A 142 4.21 -0.06 12.34
C PHE A 142 2.69 0.05 12.34
N VAL A 143 2.11 0.48 13.46
CA VAL A 143 0.65 0.56 13.64
C VAL A 143 0.20 2.01 13.73
N ALA A 144 -0.63 2.42 12.78
CA ALA A 144 -1.33 3.70 12.77
C ALA A 144 -2.54 3.66 13.72
N ASN A 145 -2.61 4.63 14.61
CA ASN A 145 -3.66 4.77 15.62
C ASN A 145 -4.43 6.08 15.45
N THR A 146 -5.68 6.07 15.87
CA THR A 146 -6.59 7.20 15.81
C THR A 146 -7.06 7.66 17.20
N ASN A 147 -8.02 8.58 17.27
CA ASN A 147 -8.57 9.15 18.52
C ASN A 147 -7.50 9.81 19.41
N GLY A 148 -6.53 10.46 18.79
CA GLY A 148 -5.40 11.12 19.44
C GLY A 148 -4.42 10.17 20.14
N GLN A 149 -4.48 8.87 19.86
CA GLN A 149 -3.55 7.87 20.38
C GLN A 149 -2.32 7.81 19.48
N ALA A 150 -1.14 7.71 20.10
CA ALA A 150 0.13 7.68 19.37
C ALA A 150 0.26 6.41 18.51
N ASN A 151 0.88 6.53 17.34
CA ASN A 151 1.29 5.37 16.53
C ASN A 151 2.34 4.55 17.31
N ARG A 152 2.41 3.26 17.02
CA ARG A 152 3.23 2.28 17.75
C ARG A 152 4.09 1.46 16.80
N VAL A 153 5.24 1.05 17.30
CA VAL A 153 6.13 0.09 16.62
C VAL A 153 6.22 -1.15 17.49
N TRP A 154 5.93 -2.30 16.89
CA TRP A 154 5.99 -3.61 17.52
C TRP A 154 7.11 -4.41 16.86
N VAL A 155 8.06 -4.87 17.66
CA VAL A 155 9.23 -5.63 17.19
C VAL A 155 8.93 -7.11 17.30
N ASN A 156 9.13 -7.86 16.23
CA ASN A 156 8.98 -9.31 16.16
C ASN A 156 10.29 -10.00 16.54
N ASP A 157 10.25 -11.23 17.02
CA ASP A 157 11.44 -12.03 17.32
C ASP A 157 11.70 -13.16 16.29
N GLY A 158 11.06 -13.04 15.14
CA GLY A 158 11.06 -14.03 14.06
C GLY A 158 10.14 -15.22 14.28
N THR A 159 9.43 -15.27 15.41
CA THR A 159 8.46 -16.34 15.72
C THR A 159 7.03 -15.83 15.81
N GLY A 160 6.79 -14.62 15.29
CA GLY A 160 5.53 -13.88 15.41
C GLY A 160 5.25 -13.34 16.82
N ALA A 161 6.23 -13.37 17.72
CA ALA A 161 6.10 -12.85 19.08
C ALA A 161 6.46 -11.36 19.13
N PHE A 162 5.44 -10.51 19.02
CA PHE A 162 5.65 -9.06 18.99
C PHE A 162 5.85 -8.45 20.39
N THR A 163 6.75 -7.48 20.50
CA THR A 163 6.98 -6.67 21.70
C THR A 163 6.80 -5.18 21.37
N ASP A 164 6.04 -4.46 22.19
CA ASP A 164 5.93 -2.99 22.06
C ASP A 164 7.29 -2.35 22.31
N SER A 165 7.83 -1.64 21.31
CA SER A 165 9.08 -0.87 21.43
C SER A 165 9.02 0.22 22.52
N GLY A 166 7.81 0.59 22.95
CA GLY A 166 7.54 1.66 23.91
C GLY A 166 7.50 3.05 23.28
N GLN A 167 7.74 3.15 21.97
CA GLN A 167 7.70 4.40 21.23
C GLN A 167 6.27 4.96 21.16
N SER A 168 6.15 6.28 21.23
CA SER A 168 4.87 7.00 21.09
C SER A 168 5.04 8.03 19.99
N LEU A 169 4.65 7.67 18.77
CA LEU A 169 4.88 8.48 17.58
C LEU A 169 3.67 9.36 17.29
N GLY A 170 3.75 10.61 17.71
CA GLY A 170 2.72 11.62 17.50
C GLY A 170 1.46 11.41 18.33
N ASN A 171 0.41 12.14 18.00
CA ASN A 171 -0.91 12.07 18.63
C ASN A 171 -2.02 12.53 17.68
N SER A 172 -1.77 12.39 16.38
CA SER A 172 -2.74 12.66 15.33
C SER A 172 -3.68 11.46 15.16
N ASP A 173 -4.82 11.72 14.53
CA ASP A 173 -5.74 10.71 14.06
C ASP A 173 -5.18 10.13 12.76
N SER A 174 -4.32 9.12 12.90
CA SER A 174 -3.70 8.46 11.76
C SER A 174 -4.68 7.49 11.12
N THR A 175 -4.65 7.37 9.81
CA THR A 175 -5.50 6.45 9.02
C THR A 175 -4.70 5.33 8.40
N ASP A 176 -3.46 5.62 8.00
CA ASP A 176 -2.59 4.68 7.30
C ASP A 176 -1.11 5.06 7.46
N ALA A 177 -0.23 4.11 7.19
CA ALA A 177 1.22 4.32 7.15
C ALA A 177 1.86 3.46 6.07
N ALA A 178 2.87 4.02 5.39
CA ALA A 178 3.71 3.29 4.44
C ALA A 178 5.18 3.42 4.84
N LEU A 179 5.95 2.35 4.60
CA LEU A 179 7.36 2.25 4.95
C LEU A 179 8.24 2.22 3.69
N SER A 180 9.33 2.99 3.67
CA SER A 180 10.32 3.02 2.58
C SER A 180 11.59 3.74 3.06
N ASP A 181 12.71 3.59 2.36
CA ASP A 181 13.94 4.37 2.60
C ASP A 181 13.74 5.81 2.07
N ILE A 182 13.22 6.70 2.92
CA ILE A 182 12.74 8.03 2.50
C ILE A 182 13.90 9.02 2.39
N ASP A 183 14.94 8.91 3.21
CA ASP A 183 16.08 9.82 3.18
C ASP A 183 17.38 9.25 2.56
N GLY A 184 17.31 8.01 2.05
CA GLY A 184 18.36 7.37 1.26
C GLY A 184 19.52 6.83 2.10
N ASP A 185 19.31 6.62 3.39
CA ASP A 185 20.32 6.07 4.30
C ASP A 185 20.33 4.54 4.38
N GLY A 186 19.32 3.90 3.78
CA GLY A 186 19.17 2.45 3.67
C GLY A 186 18.26 1.83 4.73
N ASP A 187 17.73 2.62 5.66
CA ASP A 187 16.83 2.19 6.71
C ASP A 187 15.37 2.54 6.36
N LEU A 188 14.41 1.71 6.78
CA LEU A 188 13.00 1.98 6.46
C LEU A 188 12.42 3.06 7.37
N ASP A 189 12.01 4.17 6.77
CA ASP A 189 11.29 5.28 7.37
C ASP A 189 9.78 5.12 7.24
N ALA A 190 9.00 5.99 7.90
CA ALA A 190 7.54 5.95 7.85
C ALA A 190 6.92 7.27 7.36
N PHE A 191 6.07 7.18 6.34
CA PHE A 191 5.10 8.23 6.00
C PHE A 191 3.74 7.87 6.59
N VAL A 192 3.18 8.77 7.41
CA VAL A 192 1.91 8.59 8.11
C VAL A 192 0.85 9.53 7.54
N ALA A 193 -0.24 8.94 7.04
CA ALA A 193 -1.45 9.65 6.64
C ALA A 193 -2.30 9.99 7.87
N ASN A 194 -2.70 11.25 7.99
CA ASN A 194 -3.51 11.77 9.08
C ASN A 194 -4.81 12.38 8.56
N THR A 195 -5.87 12.28 9.36
CA THR A 195 -7.20 12.81 9.02
C THR A 195 -7.62 13.96 9.95
N ASN A 196 -8.87 14.39 9.86
CA ASN A 196 -9.44 15.49 10.67
C ASN A 196 -8.70 16.82 10.49
N GLY A 197 -8.22 17.08 9.26
CA GLY A 197 -7.44 18.26 8.90
C GLY A 197 -6.07 18.35 9.57
N GLN A 198 -5.56 17.27 10.14
CA GLN A 198 -4.21 17.19 10.68
C GLN A 198 -3.21 16.89 9.56
N ALA A 199 -2.00 17.42 9.67
CA ALA A 199 -0.99 17.27 8.62
C ALA A 199 -0.42 15.84 8.61
N ASN A 200 -0.12 15.31 7.42
CA ASN A 200 0.64 14.07 7.29
C ASN A 200 2.06 14.26 7.82
N LYS A 201 2.67 13.17 8.28
CA LYS A 201 3.95 13.17 9.01
C LYS A 201 4.94 12.19 8.40
N VAL A 202 6.22 12.52 8.53
CA VAL A 202 7.34 11.64 8.15
C VAL A 202 8.18 11.41 9.40
N TRP A 203 8.42 10.15 9.71
CA TRP A 203 9.24 9.68 10.81
C TRP A 203 10.46 8.98 10.26
N LEU A 204 11.65 9.44 10.64
CA LEU A 204 12.92 8.88 10.20
C LEU A 204 13.39 7.82 11.18
N ASN A 205 13.77 6.66 10.69
CA ASN A 205 14.34 5.56 11.46
C ASN A 205 15.86 5.74 11.57
N ASP A 206 16.50 5.14 12.57
CA ASP A 206 17.96 5.17 12.76
C ASP A 206 18.64 3.83 12.44
N GLY A 207 17.90 2.94 11.76
CA GLY A 207 18.29 1.58 11.43
C GLY A 207 18.17 0.58 12.58
N SER A 208 17.77 1.02 13.78
CA SER A 208 17.48 0.14 14.93
C SER A 208 16.01 0.16 15.33
N GLY A 209 15.15 0.63 14.43
CA GLY A 209 13.72 0.78 14.64
C GLY A 209 13.34 1.97 15.53
N VAL A 210 14.25 2.91 15.82
CA VAL A 210 13.96 4.10 16.63
C VAL A 210 13.61 5.28 15.74
N PHE A 211 12.35 5.70 15.79
CA PHE A 211 11.80 6.74 14.93
C PHE A 211 11.88 8.15 15.55
N THR A 212 12.21 9.13 14.71
CA THR A 212 12.23 10.57 15.04
C THR A 212 11.35 11.36 14.07
N ASP A 213 10.51 12.28 14.58
CA ASP A 213 9.72 13.19 13.73
C ASP A 213 10.67 14.07 12.91
N SER A 214 10.57 14.01 11.58
CA SER A 214 11.32 14.87 10.65
C SER A 214 11.00 16.37 10.83
N GLY A 215 9.90 16.69 11.51
CA GLY A 215 9.38 18.04 11.72
C GLY A 215 8.52 18.53 10.57
N GLN A 216 8.33 17.73 9.52
CA GLN A 216 7.50 18.07 8.38
C GLN A 216 6.02 18.12 8.77
N SER A 217 5.26 18.92 8.02
CA SER A 217 3.80 19.02 8.15
C SER A 217 3.22 19.12 6.76
N LEU A 218 2.81 17.96 6.23
CA LEU A 218 2.46 17.80 4.82
C LEU A 218 0.94 17.88 4.66
N GLY A 219 0.46 19.04 4.23
CA GLY A 219 -0.95 19.29 3.96
C GLY A 219 -1.80 19.38 5.23
N ASN A 220 -3.12 19.35 5.03
CA ASN A 220 -4.14 19.39 6.08
C ASN A 220 -5.50 18.87 5.56
N SER A 221 -5.44 17.90 4.64
CA SER A 221 -6.64 17.24 4.12
C SER A 221 -7.04 16.11 5.07
N ASP A 222 -8.17 15.47 4.79
CA ASP A 222 -8.57 14.25 5.48
C ASP A 222 -7.98 13.08 4.70
N SER A 223 -6.73 12.72 5.01
CA SER A 223 -6.01 11.65 4.30
C SER A 223 -6.49 10.29 4.78
N GLU A 224 -6.68 9.35 3.86
CA GLU A 224 -7.24 8.01 4.15
C GLU A 224 -6.24 6.88 3.88
N GLY A 225 -5.35 7.05 2.89
CA GLY A 225 -4.34 6.05 2.55
C GLY A 225 -3.10 6.67 1.91
N VAL A 226 -1.99 5.96 1.98
CA VAL A 226 -0.71 6.38 1.40
C VAL A 226 0.01 5.21 0.73
N ALA A 227 0.64 5.49 -0.41
CA ALA A 227 1.61 4.58 -1.02
C ALA A 227 2.90 5.36 -1.33
N LEU A 228 4.04 4.70 -1.09
CA LEU A 228 5.37 5.22 -1.37
C LEU A 228 5.97 4.50 -2.57
N SER A 229 6.50 5.24 -3.54
CA SER A 229 7.28 4.71 -4.66
C SER A 229 7.94 5.85 -5.43
N ASP A 230 8.93 5.54 -6.27
CA ASP A 230 9.49 6.49 -7.25
C ASP A 230 8.43 6.85 -8.32
N ILE A 231 7.77 8.01 -8.19
CA ILE A 231 6.66 8.42 -9.07
C ILE A 231 7.17 9.30 -10.21
N ASP A 232 8.23 10.08 -9.99
CA ASP A 232 8.81 10.97 -11.00
C ASP A 232 10.06 10.43 -11.71
N GLY A 233 10.53 9.25 -11.32
CA GLY A 233 11.60 8.49 -11.97
C GLY A 233 13.01 8.94 -11.59
N ASP A 234 13.17 9.63 -10.46
CA ASP A 234 14.47 10.13 -9.99
C ASP A 234 15.22 9.15 -9.07
N GLY A 235 14.55 8.08 -8.64
CA GLY A 235 15.09 6.99 -7.84
C GLY A 235 14.79 7.11 -6.34
N ASP A 236 14.12 8.16 -5.90
CA ASP A 236 13.75 8.39 -4.50
C ASP A 236 12.23 8.15 -4.31
N PRO A 237 11.78 7.60 -3.15
CA PRO A 237 10.36 7.33 -2.97
C PRO A 237 9.55 8.61 -2.73
N ASP A 238 8.58 8.84 -3.60
CA ASP A 238 7.53 9.84 -3.49
C ASP A 238 6.29 9.30 -2.77
N ALA A 239 5.41 10.17 -2.31
CA ALA A 239 4.14 9.76 -1.67
C ALA A 239 2.91 10.14 -2.49
N PHE A 240 2.09 9.15 -2.82
CA PHE A 240 0.71 9.37 -3.28
C PHE A 240 -0.22 9.20 -2.08
N VAL A 241 -0.98 10.25 -1.77
CA VAL A 241 -1.92 10.29 -0.65
C VAL A 241 -3.35 10.46 -1.14
N THR A 242 -4.22 9.52 -0.77
CA THR A 242 -5.67 9.62 -1.01
C THR A 242 -6.34 10.45 0.06
N ASN A 243 -7.35 11.23 -0.32
CA ASN A 243 -8.08 12.10 0.58
C ASN A 243 -9.59 11.93 0.43
N SER A 244 -10.31 12.28 1.50
CA SER A 244 -11.76 12.28 1.57
C SER A 244 -12.35 13.69 1.72
N ASN A 245 -13.65 13.77 1.99
CA ASN A 245 -14.41 15.01 2.22
C ASN A 245 -14.27 16.08 1.11
N GLY A 246 -14.21 15.62 -0.15
CA GLY A 246 -14.12 16.50 -1.32
C GLY A 246 -12.75 17.15 -1.53
N LYS A 247 -11.73 16.73 -0.79
CA LYS A 247 -10.33 17.13 -1.00
C LYS A 247 -9.74 16.31 -2.15
N SER A 248 -8.80 16.90 -2.88
CA SER A 248 -8.12 16.17 -3.95
C SER A 248 -7.06 15.23 -3.40
N ASN A 249 -6.83 14.10 -4.06
CA ASN A 249 -5.64 13.30 -3.78
C ASN A 249 -4.38 14.12 -4.11
N LYS A 250 -3.27 13.81 -3.44
CA LYS A 250 -2.04 14.61 -3.46
C LYS A 250 -0.85 13.73 -3.78
N LEU A 251 0.07 14.30 -4.55
CA LEU A 251 1.42 13.79 -4.73
C LEU A 251 2.37 14.67 -3.93
N TRP A 252 3.25 14.04 -3.18
CA TRP A 252 4.35 14.66 -2.46
C TRP A 252 5.63 14.13 -3.06
N ILE A 253 6.43 15.00 -3.66
CA ILE A 253 7.67 14.65 -4.32
C ILE A 253 8.82 14.80 -3.32
N ASN A 254 9.62 13.76 -3.17
CA ASN A 254 10.81 13.74 -2.32
C ASN A 254 12.00 14.39 -3.05
N ASP A 255 12.96 14.94 -2.32
CA ASP A 255 14.19 15.50 -2.91
C ASP A 255 15.42 14.60 -2.74
N GLY A 256 15.19 13.33 -2.40
CA GLY A 256 16.19 12.34 -2.04
C GLY A 256 16.84 12.53 -0.67
N THR A 257 16.35 13.49 0.13
CA THR A 257 16.81 13.71 1.52
C THR A 257 15.66 13.63 2.52
N GLY A 258 14.57 12.99 2.11
CA GLY A 258 13.34 12.85 2.88
C GLY A 258 12.51 14.12 3.01
N LYS A 259 12.79 15.17 2.22
CA LYS A 259 12.00 16.41 2.24
C LYS A 259 10.98 16.43 1.11
N PHE A 260 9.72 16.47 1.51
CA PHE A 260 8.62 16.44 0.58
C PHE A 260 8.12 17.83 0.17
N ALA A 261 7.82 17.98 -1.12
CA ALA A 261 7.11 19.12 -1.69
C ALA A 261 5.81 18.67 -2.37
N GLU A 262 4.71 19.39 -2.15
CA GLU A 262 3.44 19.09 -2.82
C GLU A 262 3.56 19.34 -4.33
N HIS A 263 3.26 18.34 -5.14
CA HIS A 263 3.10 18.53 -6.57
C HIS A 263 1.81 19.30 -6.87
N SER A 264 1.86 20.23 -7.82
CA SER A 264 0.75 21.16 -8.08
C SER A 264 -0.53 20.52 -8.66
N GLN A 265 -0.45 19.27 -9.11
CA GLN A 265 -1.57 18.56 -9.72
C GLN A 265 -2.58 18.10 -8.67
N GLY A 266 -3.84 18.49 -8.83
CA GLY A 266 -4.96 17.92 -8.07
C GLY A 266 -5.48 16.65 -8.74
N LEU A 267 -5.51 15.55 -8.00
CA LEU A 267 -5.93 14.24 -8.51
C LEU A 267 -7.32 13.86 -7.99
N GLY A 268 -8.34 14.24 -8.76
CA GLY A 268 -9.74 13.97 -8.43
C GLY A 268 -10.20 14.71 -7.17
N THR A 269 -11.46 14.55 -6.76
CA THR A 269 -12.00 15.08 -5.49
C THR A 269 -13.05 14.15 -4.90
N SER A 270 -13.07 12.89 -5.34
CA SER A 270 -13.96 11.88 -4.79
C SER A 270 -13.44 11.42 -3.44
N ASN A 271 -14.33 10.92 -2.57
CA ASN A 271 -13.91 10.32 -1.30
C ASN A 271 -13.12 9.04 -1.61
N SER A 272 -11.80 9.16 -1.57
CA SER A 272 -10.86 8.09 -1.88
C SER A 272 -10.49 7.39 -0.57
N MET A 273 -10.60 6.06 -0.53
CA MET A 273 -10.42 5.27 0.69
C MET A 273 -9.16 4.40 0.65
N GLY A 274 -8.77 3.94 -0.55
CA GLY A 274 -7.64 3.03 -0.72
C GLY A 274 -6.91 3.29 -2.03
N LEU A 275 -5.67 2.83 -2.09
CA LEU A 275 -4.74 3.09 -3.17
C LEU A 275 -3.86 1.87 -3.41
N ALA A 276 -3.58 1.58 -4.67
CA ALA A 276 -2.49 0.69 -5.07
C ALA A 276 -1.72 1.35 -6.22
N LEU A 277 -0.39 1.21 -6.19
CA LEU A 277 0.49 1.62 -7.28
C LEU A 277 0.94 0.40 -8.09
N GLY A 278 1.05 0.56 -9.40
CA GLY A 278 1.50 -0.50 -10.30
C GLY A 278 1.43 -0.06 -11.75
N ASP A 279 2.32 -0.60 -12.60
CA ASP A 279 2.28 -0.37 -14.04
C ASP A 279 1.08 -1.12 -14.66
N VAL A 280 -0.02 -0.41 -14.92
CA VAL A 280 -1.27 -1.05 -15.40
C VAL A 280 -1.38 -1.06 -16.92
N ASP A 281 -0.65 -0.20 -17.62
CA ASP A 281 -0.69 -0.11 -19.08
C ASP A 281 0.54 -0.70 -19.79
N GLY A 282 1.59 -1.03 -19.03
CA GLY A 282 2.81 -1.68 -19.47
C GLY A 282 3.86 -0.72 -20.03
N ASP A 283 3.80 0.57 -19.68
CA ASP A 283 4.74 1.57 -20.15
C ASP A 283 6.00 1.72 -19.27
N GLY A 284 6.00 1.08 -18.11
CA GLY A 284 7.11 1.05 -17.15
C GLY A 284 7.06 2.15 -16.10
N ASP A 285 6.12 3.08 -16.20
CA ASP A 285 5.83 4.06 -15.15
C ASP A 285 4.77 3.48 -14.20
N LEU A 286 4.82 3.82 -12.91
CA LEU A 286 3.83 3.34 -11.95
C LEU A 286 2.55 4.18 -12.04
N ASP A 287 1.43 3.51 -12.30
CA ASP A 287 0.09 4.10 -12.28
C ASP A 287 -0.56 3.96 -10.91
N ALA A 288 -1.63 4.74 -10.67
CA ALA A 288 -2.39 4.66 -9.42
C ALA A 288 -3.82 4.17 -9.64
N PHE A 289 -4.18 3.08 -8.97
CA PHE A 289 -5.57 2.64 -8.81
C PHE A 289 -6.14 3.17 -7.50
N VAL A 290 -7.19 3.99 -7.58
CA VAL A 290 -7.81 4.64 -6.42
C VAL A 290 -9.23 4.12 -6.20
N ALA A 291 -9.44 3.50 -5.05
CA ALA A 291 -10.75 3.08 -4.58
C ALA A 291 -11.53 4.28 -4.02
N ASN A 292 -12.74 4.51 -4.52
CA ASN A 292 -13.57 5.66 -4.18
C ASN A 292 -14.94 5.22 -3.64
N MET A 293 -15.60 6.07 -2.83
CA MET A 293 -17.04 5.94 -2.55
C MET A 293 -17.93 6.36 -3.75
N SER A 294 -17.29 6.74 -4.85
CA SER A 294 -17.82 7.01 -6.19
C SER A 294 -17.13 6.02 -7.15
N PRO A 295 -17.32 6.07 -8.48
CA PRO A 295 -16.55 5.19 -9.36
C PRO A 295 -15.05 5.27 -9.07
N ASN A 296 -14.42 4.10 -8.95
CA ASN A 296 -12.97 4.00 -8.80
C ASN A 296 -12.27 4.66 -9.99
N THR A 297 -11.07 5.19 -9.76
CA THR A 297 -10.31 5.94 -10.77
C THR A 297 -8.96 5.30 -10.96
N VAL A 298 -8.50 5.22 -12.21
CA VAL A 298 -7.12 4.90 -12.56
C VAL A 298 -6.46 6.16 -13.05
N TRP A 299 -5.32 6.52 -12.47
CA TRP A 299 -4.47 7.61 -12.92
C TRP A 299 -3.26 7.01 -13.62
N LEU A 300 -3.14 7.28 -14.93
CA LEU A 300 -1.97 6.86 -15.67
C LEU A 300 -0.85 7.87 -15.43
N ASN A 301 0.29 7.40 -14.97
CA ASN A 301 1.52 8.19 -14.95
C ASN A 301 2.08 8.18 -16.37
N GLN A 302 2.49 9.35 -16.84
CA GLN A 302 2.95 9.47 -18.22
C GLN A 302 4.20 10.33 -18.20
N SER A 303 5.35 9.68 -18.33
CA SER A 303 6.58 10.37 -18.67
C SER A 303 6.34 11.32 -19.84
N PRO A 304 6.78 12.58 -19.78
CA PRO A 304 6.60 13.50 -20.89
C PRO A 304 7.24 12.89 -22.14
N VAL A 305 6.44 12.70 -23.18
CA VAL A 305 6.92 12.24 -24.49
C VAL A 305 8.09 13.16 -24.87
N PRO A 306 9.30 12.64 -25.14
CA PRO A 306 10.44 13.50 -25.43
C PRO A 306 10.09 14.40 -26.61
N GLU A 307 10.09 15.72 -26.38
CA GLU A 307 9.89 16.68 -27.46
C GLU A 307 11.04 16.51 -28.47
N ILE A 308 10.75 15.89 -29.62
CA ILE A 308 11.69 15.91 -30.75
C ILE A 308 11.66 17.32 -31.33
N THR A 309 12.49 18.22 -30.79
CA THR A 309 12.67 19.54 -31.37
C THR A 309 13.55 19.43 -32.62
N ILE A 310 12.93 19.44 -33.81
CA ILE A 310 13.70 19.61 -35.06
C ILE A 310 14.09 21.09 -35.17
N SER A 311 15.27 21.46 -34.69
CA SER A 311 15.83 22.81 -34.90
C SER A 311 16.35 22.96 -36.34
N GLY A 312 15.42 23.08 -37.29
CA GLY A 312 15.72 23.33 -38.71
C GLY A 312 15.88 24.83 -39.02
N GLY A 313 17.02 25.41 -38.63
CA GLY A 313 17.44 26.73 -39.11
C GLY A 313 17.96 26.64 -40.55
N GLY A 314 17.09 26.78 -41.55
CA GLY A 314 17.51 26.82 -42.95
C GLY A 314 16.33 27.02 -43.88
N GLY A 315 16.20 28.23 -44.44
CA GLY A 315 15.12 28.59 -45.36
C GLY A 315 15.04 27.63 -46.56
N VAL A 316 13.88 27.03 -46.76
CA VAL A 316 13.58 26.21 -47.94
C VAL A 316 12.89 27.06 -49.00
N SER A 317 13.47 27.04 -50.21
CA SER A 317 12.85 27.59 -51.43
C SER A 317 11.69 26.69 -51.88
N PRO A 318 10.65 27.21 -52.56
CA PRO A 318 9.48 26.42 -52.92
C PRO A 318 9.86 25.40 -53.99
N GLY A 319 9.85 24.11 -53.64
CA GLY A 319 10.08 22.99 -54.57
C GLY A 319 10.82 21.77 -54.01
N CYS A 320 11.32 21.79 -52.78
CA CYS A 320 12.02 20.63 -52.20
C CYS A 320 11.09 19.86 -51.24
N PHE A 321 10.58 18.70 -51.66
CA PHE A 321 9.89 17.77 -50.78
C PHE A 321 10.93 17.09 -49.87
N ILE A 322 10.71 17.18 -48.56
CA ILE A 322 11.52 16.53 -47.53
C ILE A 322 11.28 15.02 -47.62
N THR A 323 12.22 14.27 -48.20
CA THR A 323 12.21 12.80 -48.22
C THR A 323 13.08 12.18 -47.12
N THR A 324 13.70 12.97 -46.24
CA THR A 324 14.70 12.47 -45.28
C THR A 324 14.16 12.12 -43.88
N ALA A 325 12.89 12.38 -43.58
CA ALA A 325 12.29 12.02 -42.29
C ALA A 325 11.63 10.62 -42.28
N LEU A 326 11.35 10.03 -43.45
CA LEU A 326 10.66 8.74 -43.57
C LEU A 326 11.61 7.53 -43.57
N GLU A 327 12.88 7.70 -43.97
CA GLU A 327 13.83 6.56 -44.01
C GLU A 327 14.30 6.10 -42.62
N ASN A 328 14.27 6.97 -41.61
CA ASN A 328 14.61 6.59 -40.23
C ASN A 328 13.42 5.99 -39.46
N LEU A 329 12.16 6.28 -39.83
CA LEU A 329 11.02 5.57 -39.26
C LEU A 329 10.96 4.12 -39.76
N ASP A 330 11.31 3.88 -41.03
CA ASP A 330 11.28 2.54 -41.61
C ASP A 330 12.41 1.64 -41.06
N ALA A 331 13.53 2.21 -40.63
CA ALA A 331 14.61 1.49 -39.93
C ALA A 331 14.24 1.14 -38.47
N VAL A 332 13.46 2.00 -37.78
CA VAL A 332 12.95 1.74 -36.43
C VAL A 332 11.83 0.69 -36.47
N PHE A 333 10.91 0.76 -37.42
CA PHE A 333 9.84 -0.24 -37.60
C PHE A 333 10.36 -1.62 -38.06
N ARG A 334 11.44 -1.68 -38.86
CA ARG A 334 12.06 -2.96 -39.25
C ARG A 334 12.87 -3.64 -38.14
N LYS A 335 13.26 -2.92 -37.09
CA LYS A 335 13.93 -3.50 -35.91
C LYS A 335 12.93 -4.05 -34.89
N LEU A 336 11.68 -3.56 -34.90
CA LEU A 336 10.57 -4.03 -34.06
C LEU A 336 9.76 -5.21 -34.65
N SER A 337 10.06 -5.64 -35.89
CA SER A 337 9.37 -6.78 -36.54
C SER A 337 10.25 -8.03 -36.69
N SER A 338 11.45 -8.05 -36.10
CA SER A 338 12.33 -9.23 -36.06
C SER A 338 12.61 -9.78 -34.66
N LEU A 339 12.01 -9.19 -33.63
CA LEU A 339 11.79 -9.83 -32.35
C LEU A 339 10.27 -9.98 -32.18
N PHE A 340 9.87 -11.23 -31.95
CA PHE A 340 8.57 -11.78 -31.57
C PHE A 340 7.56 -10.83 -30.95
#